data_AF-A0A7J0GMX5-F1
#
_entry.id   AF-A0A7J0GMX5-F1
#
_cell.length_a   1.000
_cell.length_b   1.000
_cell.length_c   1.000
_cell.angle_alpha   90.00
_cell.angle_beta   90.00
_cell.angle_gamma   90.00
#
_symmetry.space_group_name_H-M   'P 1'
#
loop_
_entity.id
_entity.type
_entity.pdbx_description
1 polymer ?
#
loop_
_entity_poly.entity_id
_entity_poly.type
_entity_poly.pdbx_seq_one_letter_code
_entity_poly.pdbx_strand_id
1 'polypeptide(L)'
;MDRTFADFPWQTRVEVDGVEIEVPEDAEGVLVANIGSYMGGVDLWQNEDETHDNFDPQSMHDKILEVVSISGAWHLGKLQVGLSRARRLAQGQSIKIQLFSALPVQIDGEPWFQQPCTLAISHHGQAFMLRRAAEEPLGHAAAIITDVLENAETNRVITASQKRALLQEMALKLS
;
A
#
# COMPACT_ATOMS: atom_id res chain seq x y z
N MET A 1 -23.50 7.38 20.93
CA MET A 1 -23.49 8.07 19.61
C MET A 1 -22.75 7.14 18.68
N ASP A 2 -23.49 6.44 17.82
CA ASP A 2 -22.87 5.81 16.65
C ASP A 2 -22.24 6.91 15.82
N ARG A 3 -20.90 6.94 15.81
CA ARG A 3 -20.09 7.84 14.98
C ARG A 3 -19.67 7.11 13.70
N THR A 4 -20.55 6.27 13.18
CA THR A 4 -20.32 5.49 11.97
C THR A 4 -20.67 6.36 10.77
N PHE A 5 -19.80 6.37 9.76
CA PHE A 5 -20.08 7.04 8.48
C PHE A 5 -20.82 6.10 7.54
N ALA A 6 -21.88 5.45 8.03
CA ALA A 6 -22.61 4.43 7.28
C ALA A 6 -23.19 4.97 5.97
N ASP A 7 -23.53 6.26 5.90
CA ASP A 7 -24.08 6.88 4.69
C ASP A 7 -22.98 7.38 3.70
N PHE A 8 -21.70 7.18 4.01
CA PHE A 8 -20.58 7.69 3.21
C PHE A 8 -20.65 7.33 1.71
N PRO A 9 -21.04 6.10 1.30
CA PRO A 9 -21.11 5.73 -0.12
C PRO A 9 -22.15 6.53 -0.90
N TRP A 10 -23.23 6.98 -0.24
CA TRP A 10 -24.27 7.82 -0.86
C TRP A 10 -23.97 9.32 -0.78
N GLN A 11 -23.02 9.70 0.08
CA GLN A 11 -22.59 11.08 0.28
C GLN A 11 -21.35 11.44 -0.55
N THR A 12 -20.79 10.48 -1.28
CA THR A 12 -19.57 10.67 -2.07
C THR A 12 -19.68 10.07 -3.47
N ARG A 13 -18.94 10.65 -4.42
CA ARG A 13 -18.63 10.01 -5.72
C ARG A 13 -17.16 10.14 -5.99
N VAL A 14 -16.56 9.07 -6.50
CA VAL A 14 -15.14 9.01 -6.84
C VAL A 14 -15.02 8.80 -8.35
N GLU A 15 -14.23 9.65 -9.01
CA GLU A 15 -13.87 9.52 -10.41
C GLU A 15 -12.35 9.44 -10.50
N VAL A 16 -11.84 8.50 -11.29
CA VAL A 16 -10.40 8.34 -11.57
C VAL A 16 -10.20 8.34 -13.08
N ASP A 17 -9.39 9.27 -13.57
CA ASP A 17 -9.09 9.48 -14.99
C ASP A 17 -10.33 9.56 -15.89
N GLY A 18 -11.41 10.18 -15.38
CA GLY A 18 -12.68 10.34 -16.09
C GLY A 18 -13.65 9.17 -15.96
N VAL A 19 -13.29 8.11 -15.24
CA VAL A 19 -14.12 6.93 -15.00
C VAL A 19 -14.66 6.96 -13.57
N GLU A 20 -15.98 6.85 -13.41
CA GLU A 20 -16.61 6.74 -12.10
C GLU A 20 -16.27 5.38 -11.46
N ILE A 21 -15.83 5.42 -10.21
CA ILE A 21 -15.41 4.26 -9.42
C ILE A 21 -16.47 3.97 -8.37
N GLU A 22 -16.90 2.71 -8.30
CA GLU A 22 -17.87 2.26 -7.31
C GLU A 22 -17.27 2.30 -5.89
N VAL A 23 -17.88 3.10 -5.02
CA VAL A 23 -17.56 3.12 -3.59
C VAL A 23 -18.36 2.00 -2.92
N PRO A 24 -17.72 1.03 -2.24
CA PRO A 24 -18.42 -0.07 -1.59
C PRO A 24 -19.46 0.38 -0.56
N GLU A 25 -20.58 -0.32 -0.47
CA GLU A 25 -21.67 0.01 0.49
C GLU A 25 -21.24 -0.03 1.96
N ASP A 26 -20.19 -0.80 2.28
CA ASP A 26 -19.62 -0.89 3.62
C ASP A 26 -18.50 0.12 3.89
N ALA A 27 -18.15 0.95 2.90
CA ALA A 27 -17.09 1.95 3.06
C ALA A 27 -17.55 3.10 3.96
N GLU A 28 -16.75 3.42 4.97
CA GLU A 28 -16.91 4.60 5.83
C GLU A 28 -15.90 5.70 5.49
N GLY A 29 -15.06 5.48 4.47
CA GLY A 29 -14.06 6.43 4.00
C GLY A 29 -13.34 5.96 2.75
N VAL A 30 -12.78 6.94 2.03
CA VAL A 30 -11.87 6.75 0.89
C VAL A 30 -10.56 7.45 1.19
N LEU A 31 -9.46 6.83 0.79
CA LEU A 31 -8.11 7.35 0.95
C LEU A 31 -7.42 7.39 -0.41
N VAL A 32 -6.73 8.49 -0.66
CA VAL A 32 -5.86 8.67 -1.83
C VAL A 32 -4.42 8.70 -1.34
N ALA A 33 -3.58 7.80 -1.83
CA ALA A 33 -2.19 7.68 -1.46
C ALA A 33 -1.26 8.02 -2.64
N ASN A 34 -0.21 8.79 -2.35
CA ASN A 34 0.92 9.02 -3.26
C ASN A 34 2.18 8.24 -2.84
N ILE A 35 2.24 7.82 -1.57
CA ILE A 35 3.31 6.99 -1.02
C ILE A 35 2.72 5.69 -0.51
N GLY A 36 3.48 4.59 -0.58
CA GLY A 36 3.02 3.26 -0.18
C GLY A 36 2.84 3.04 1.32
N SER A 37 2.77 4.10 2.13
CA SER A 37 2.64 3.97 3.59
C SER A 37 1.65 4.98 4.17
N TYR A 38 0.83 4.52 5.11
CA TYR A 38 -0.13 5.32 5.87
C TYR A 38 -0.07 4.98 7.37
N MET A 39 -0.57 5.87 8.24
CA MET A 39 -0.80 5.59 9.68
C MET A 39 0.36 4.88 10.40
N GLY A 40 1.58 5.45 10.28
CA GLY A 40 2.75 4.89 10.97
C GLY A 40 3.42 3.72 10.26
N GLY A 41 3.25 3.60 8.93
CA GLY A 41 3.99 2.63 8.10
C GLY A 41 3.15 1.47 7.58
N VAL A 42 1.83 1.52 7.72
CA VAL A 42 0.90 0.53 7.15
C VAL A 42 0.94 0.63 5.63
N ASP A 43 1.20 -0.50 4.97
CA ASP A 43 1.07 -0.61 3.52
C ASP A 43 -0.41 -0.85 3.16
N LEU A 44 -1.00 0.07 2.40
CA LEU A 44 -2.40 0.00 1.98
C LEU A 44 -2.59 -0.65 0.61
N TRP A 45 -1.51 -0.87 -0.14
CA TRP A 45 -1.55 -1.35 -1.53
C TRP A 45 -1.04 -2.78 -1.70
N GLN A 46 -0.29 -3.29 -0.74
CA GLN A 46 0.14 -4.69 -0.70
C GLN A 46 -1.04 -5.64 -0.44
N ASN A 47 -1.21 -6.58 -1.36
CA ASN A 47 -2.01 -7.79 -1.21
C ASN A 47 -1.10 -8.97 -1.59
N GLU A 48 -0.80 -9.87 -0.65
CA GLU A 48 -0.04 -11.10 -0.94
C GLU A 48 -0.89 -12.12 -1.70
N ASP A 49 -2.21 -11.94 -1.66
CA ASP A 49 -3.12 -12.67 -2.52
C ASP A 49 -3.07 -12.01 -3.91
N GLU A 50 -2.33 -12.62 -4.85
CA GLU A 50 -2.33 -12.34 -6.29
C GLU A 50 -3.72 -12.63 -6.93
N THR A 51 -4.80 -12.33 -6.23
CA THR A 51 -6.15 -12.44 -6.76
C THR A 51 -6.34 -11.34 -7.77
N HIS A 52 -6.39 -11.70 -9.06
CA HIS A 52 -7.26 -11.21 -10.14
C HIS A 52 -7.49 -9.70 -10.33
N ASP A 53 -6.77 -8.84 -9.66
CA ASP A 53 -6.91 -7.40 -9.76
C ASP A 53 -5.85 -6.90 -10.74
N ASN A 54 -6.27 -6.24 -11.82
CA ASN A 54 -5.36 -5.70 -12.85
C ASN A 54 -4.70 -4.39 -12.40
N PHE A 55 -4.21 -4.32 -11.15
CA PHE A 55 -3.51 -3.15 -10.62
C PHE A 55 -2.00 -3.30 -10.69
N ASP A 56 -1.31 -2.20 -10.97
CA ASP A 56 0.14 -2.14 -10.97
C ASP A 56 0.68 -2.02 -9.54
N PRO A 57 1.94 -2.43 -9.29
CA PRO A 57 2.60 -2.18 -8.02
C PRO A 57 2.65 -0.68 -7.69
N GLN A 58 2.50 -0.35 -6.41
CA GLN A 58 2.61 1.02 -5.90
C GLN A 58 3.98 1.62 -6.22
N SER A 59 4.02 2.87 -6.69
CA SER A 59 5.27 3.60 -6.84
C SER A 59 5.08 5.10 -6.67
N MET A 60 5.81 5.71 -5.72
CA MET A 60 5.82 7.18 -5.56
C MET A 60 6.53 7.95 -6.69
N HIS A 61 6.97 7.28 -7.76
CA HIS A 61 7.77 7.86 -8.85
C HIS A 61 7.09 7.84 -10.21
N ASP A 62 5.96 7.15 -10.34
CA ASP A 62 5.26 6.97 -11.62
C ASP A 62 4.17 8.04 -11.88
N LYS A 63 3.89 8.88 -10.87
CA LYS A 63 2.84 9.93 -10.88
C LYS A 63 1.42 9.36 -10.90
N ILE A 64 1.27 8.10 -10.53
CA ILE A 64 0.00 7.43 -10.28
C ILE A 64 -0.34 7.58 -8.80
N LEU A 65 -1.63 7.73 -8.51
CA LEU A 65 -2.17 7.78 -7.17
C LEU A 65 -3.04 6.55 -6.93
N GLU A 66 -2.90 5.97 -5.74
CA GLU A 66 -3.66 4.81 -5.30
C GLU A 66 -4.92 5.24 -4.54
N VAL A 67 -6.07 4.68 -4.92
CA VAL A 67 -7.35 4.91 -4.24
C VAL A 67 -7.79 3.64 -3.53
N VAL A 68 -8.04 3.74 -2.23
CA VAL A 68 -8.53 2.63 -1.39
C VAL A 68 -9.77 3.02 -0.58
N SER A 69 -10.60 2.05 -0.22
CA SER A 69 -11.69 2.24 0.75
C SER A 69 -11.43 1.58 2.10
N ILE A 70 -12.09 2.13 3.13
CA ILE A 70 -11.96 1.70 4.52
C ILE A 70 -13.35 1.58 5.14
N SER A 71 -13.71 0.39 5.62
CA SER A 71 -14.97 0.09 6.33
C SER A 71 -15.00 0.47 7.83
N GLY A 72 -14.40 1.60 8.21
CA GLY A 72 -14.48 2.15 9.57
C GLY A 72 -13.29 1.91 10.51
N ALA A 73 -13.42 2.38 11.75
CA ALA A 73 -12.31 2.45 12.72
C ALA A 73 -11.76 1.06 13.14
N TRP A 74 -12.64 0.05 13.26
CA TRP A 74 -12.20 -1.32 13.55
C TRP A 74 -11.37 -1.90 12.41
N HIS A 75 -11.76 -1.59 11.16
CA HIS A 75 -11.00 -1.99 9.99
C HIS A 75 -9.60 -1.35 9.99
N LEU A 76 -9.51 -0.05 10.26
CA LEU A 76 -8.23 0.65 10.43
C LEU A 76 -7.35 0.04 11.53
N GLY A 77 -7.93 -0.28 12.69
CA GLY A 77 -7.19 -0.92 13.78
C GLY A 77 -6.59 -2.26 13.37
N LYS A 78 -7.34 -3.09 12.62
CA LYS A 78 -6.83 -4.36 12.08
C LYS A 78 -5.74 -4.16 11.02
N LEU A 79 -5.84 -3.13 10.17
CA LEU A 79 -4.80 -2.78 9.19
C LEU A 79 -3.47 -2.50 9.90
N GLN A 80 -3.51 -1.74 10.99
CA GLN A 80 -2.31 -1.36 11.75
C GLN A 80 -1.56 -2.56 12.35
N VAL A 81 -2.27 -3.63 12.71
CA VAL A 81 -1.68 -4.85 13.29
C VAL A 81 -1.51 -5.98 12.26
N GLY A 82 -1.74 -5.71 10.96
CA GLY A 82 -1.59 -6.69 9.89
C GLY A 82 -2.65 -7.81 9.86
N LEU A 83 -3.82 -7.59 10.49
CA LEU A 83 -4.93 -8.55 10.53
C LEU A 83 -6.02 -8.26 9.50
N SER A 84 -5.85 -7.23 8.67
CA SER A 84 -6.76 -6.86 7.58
C SER A 84 -5.96 -6.18 6.47
N ARG A 85 -6.59 -5.96 5.31
CA ARG A 85 -6.01 -5.24 4.17
C ARG A 85 -7.00 -4.23 3.61
N ALA A 86 -6.50 -3.12 3.10
CA ALA A 86 -7.36 -2.08 2.54
C ALA A 86 -7.93 -2.57 1.22
N ARG A 87 -9.14 -2.12 0.88
CA ARG A 87 -9.76 -2.51 -0.38
C ARG A 87 -9.31 -1.54 -1.46
N ARG A 88 -8.53 -2.04 -2.42
CA ARG A 88 -8.09 -1.28 -3.60
C ARG A 88 -9.28 -0.96 -4.49
N LEU A 89 -9.44 0.30 -4.86
CA LEU A 89 -10.53 0.76 -5.73
C LEU A 89 -10.02 1.09 -7.14
N ALA A 90 -8.92 1.85 -7.24
CA ALA A 90 -8.41 2.34 -8.52
C ALA A 90 -6.96 2.85 -8.40
N GLN A 91 -6.30 2.96 -9.56
CA GLN A 91 -5.04 3.70 -9.76
C GLN A 91 -5.25 4.69 -10.91
N GLY A 92 -4.72 5.92 -10.77
CA GLY A 92 -4.79 6.90 -11.86
C GLY A 92 -4.07 8.22 -11.56
N GLN A 93 -4.08 9.13 -12.53
CA GLN A 93 -3.34 10.41 -12.48
C GLN A 93 -4.20 11.58 -11.99
N SER A 94 -5.49 11.53 -12.25
CA SER A 94 -6.47 12.55 -11.87
C SER A 94 -7.61 11.92 -11.10
N ILE A 95 -7.77 12.34 -9.85
CA ILE A 95 -8.84 11.87 -8.97
C ILE A 95 -9.77 13.04 -8.69
N LYS A 96 -11.08 12.81 -8.81
CA LYS A 96 -12.11 13.73 -8.33
C LYS A 96 -12.96 13.04 -7.28
N ILE A 97 -13.11 13.69 -6.13
CA ILE A 97 -14.02 13.24 -5.07
C ILE A 97 -15.08 14.31 -4.89
N GLN A 98 -16.32 13.99 -5.25
CA GLN A 98 -17.47 14.85 -4.99
C GLN A 98 -18.05 14.49 -3.64
N LEU A 99 -18.28 15.50 -2.80
CA LEU A 99 -18.88 15.38 -1.48
C LEU A 99 -20.24 16.08 -1.51
N PHE A 100 -21.31 15.35 -1.20
CA PHE A 100 -22.69 15.88 -1.18
C PHE A 100 -23.13 16.33 0.22
N SER A 101 -22.40 15.93 1.25
CA SER A 101 -22.60 16.32 2.64
C SER A 101 -21.31 16.93 3.20
N ALA A 102 -21.42 17.54 4.38
CA ALA A 102 -20.24 18.00 5.09
C ALA A 102 -19.56 16.81 5.79
N LEU A 103 -18.28 16.59 5.50
CA LEU A 103 -17.52 15.42 5.94
C LEU A 103 -16.16 15.83 6.52
N PRO A 104 -15.62 15.07 7.50
CA PRO A 104 -14.24 15.26 7.93
C PRO A 104 -13.29 14.84 6.80
N VAL A 105 -12.28 15.68 6.54
CA VAL A 105 -11.21 15.40 5.58
C VAL A 105 -9.88 15.67 6.28
N GLN A 106 -8.84 14.94 5.88
CA GLN A 106 -7.48 15.15 6.36
C GLN A 106 -6.50 15.00 5.19
N ILE A 107 -5.49 15.85 5.14
CA ILE A 107 -4.34 15.73 4.23
C ILE A 107 -3.07 15.76 5.08
N ASP A 108 -2.21 14.75 4.94
CA ASP A 108 -0.88 14.67 5.57
C ASP A 108 -0.82 15.02 7.08
N GLY A 109 -1.92 14.76 7.80
CA GLY A 109 -2.03 15.00 9.25
C GLY A 109 -2.83 16.23 9.65
N GLU A 110 -3.28 17.05 8.69
CA GLU A 110 -4.04 18.28 8.93
C GLU A 110 -5.54 18.05 8.67
N PRO A 111 -6.38 17.92 9.72
CA PRO A 111 -7.80 17.66 9.57
C PRO A 111 -8.62 18.96 9.46
N TRP A 112 -9.72 18.91 8.71
CA TRP A 112 -10.75 19.93 8.71
C TRP A 112 -12.13 19.35 8.40
N PHE A 113 -13.17 20.15 8.57
CA PHE A 113 -14.54 19.78 8.20
C PHE A 113 -14.89 20.43 6.86
N GLN A 114 -14.99 19.62 5.81
CA GLN A 114 -15.22 20.08 4.45
C GLN A 114 -16.72 20.20 4.18
N GLN A 115 -17.18 21.36 3.71
CA GLN A 115 -18.54 21.53 3.19
C GLN A 115 -18.69 20.85 1.82
N PRO A 116 -19.91 20.53 1.36
CA PRO A 116 -20.13 19.92 0.05
C PRO A 116 -19.34 20.62 -1.06
N CYS A 117 -18.52 19.86 -1.78
CA CYS A 117 -17.60 20.38 -2.78
C CYS A 117 -17.14 19.28 -3.74
N THR A 118 -16.30 19.64 -4.71
CA THR A 118 -15.52 18.68 -5.50
C THR A 118 -14.05 18.89 -5.20
N LEU A 119 -13.40 17.87 -4.65
CA LEU A 119 -11.96 17.82 -4.46
C LEU A 119 -11.34 17.27 -5.74
N ALA A 120 -10.43 18.03 -6.35
CA ALA A 120 -9.64 17.58 -7.50
C ALA A 120 -8.19 17.35 -7.03
N ILE A 121 -7.70 16.15 -7.24
CA ILE A 121 -6.39 15.69 -6.77
C ILE A 121 -5.61 15.21 -7.99
N SER A 122 -4.39 15.70 -8.13
CA SER A 122 -3.47 15.32 -9.21
C SER A 122 -2.04 15.58 -8.75
N HIS A 123 -1.10 14.84 -9.33
CA HIS A 123 0.31 15.04 -9.06
C HIS A 123 0.76 16.48 -9.35
N HIS A 124 1.41 17.15 -8.39
CA HIS A 124 1.92 18.52 -8.53
C HIS A 124 3.40 18.62 -8.14
N GLY A 125 4.26 18.57 -9.16
CA GLY A 125 5.72 18.65 -8.98
C GLY A 125 6.32 17.40 -8.34
N GLN A 126 7.64 17.31 -8.32
CA GLN A 126 8.36 16.18 -7.74
C GLN A 126 9.61 16.71 -7.03
N ALA A 127 9.83 16.24 -5.80
CA ALA A 127 11.00 16.61 -5.02
C ALA A 127 11.98 15.44 -4.93
N PHE A 128 13.28 15.76 -4.91
CA PHE A 128 14.31 14.78 -4.61
C PHE A 128 14.39 14.60 -3.10
N MET A 129 14.08 13.39 -2.64
CA MET A 129 14.15 13.01 -1.24
C MET A 129 15.33 12.07 -1.02
N LEU A 130 16.02 12.23 0.13
CA LEU A 130 17.00 11.25 0.55
C LEU A 130 16.28 9.95 0.92
N ARG A 131 16.65 8.86 0.26
CA ARG A 131 16.25 7.51 0.69
C ARG A 131 17.41 6.85 1.42
N ARG A 132 17.09 5.95 2.35
CA ARG A 132 18.09 5.02 2.90
C ARG A 132 18.75 4.33 1.70
N ALA A 133 20.08 4.34 1.62
CA ALA A 133 20.77 3.49 0.66
C ALA A 133 20.21 2.08 0.85
N ALA A 134 19.68 1.48 -0.22
CA ALA A 134 19.08 0.17 -0.13
C ALA A 134 20.19 -0.77 0.35
N GLU A 135 20.20 -1.11 1.62
CA GLU A 135 20.46 -2.50 1.96
C GLU A 135 19.33 -3.22 1.24
N GLU A 136 19.62 -3.95 0.16
CA GLU A 136 18.81 -5.13 -0.11
C GLU A 136 18.58 -5.78 1.26
N PRO A 137 17.34 -6.14 1.64
CA PRO A 137 17.16 -6.77 2.92
C PRO A 137 18.09 -7.96 2.91
N LEU A 138 19.17 -7.90 3.70
CA LEU A 138 20.19 -8.95 3.76
C LEU A 138 19.50 -10.31 3.92
N GLY A 139 18.34 -10.32 4.58
CA GLY A 139 17.43 -11.45 4.70
C GLY A 139 16.79 -11.97 3.40
N HIS A 140 16.38 -11.13 2.43
CA HIS A 140 15.79 -11.62 1.17
C HIS A 140 16.85 -12.24 0.26
N ALA A 141 17.99 -11.58 0.09
CA ALA A 141 19.12 -12.13 -0.63
C ALA A 141 19.66 -13.40 0.07
N ALA A 142 19.77 -13.39 1.40
CA ALA A 142 20.15 -14.59 2.16
C ALA A 142 19.13 -15.72 2.02
N ALA A 143 17.83 -15.44 1.97
CA ALA A 143 16.79 -16.45 1.77
C ALA A 143 16.90 -17.10 0.39
N ILE A 144 17.03 -16.31 -0.68
CA ILE A 144 17.23 -16.82 -2.05
C ILE A 144 18.48 -17.70 -2.11
N ILE A 145 19.59 -17.22 -1.55
CA ILE A 145 20.85 -17.98 -1.63
C ILE A 145 20.77 -19.26 -0.79
N THR A 146 20.11 -19.24 0.37
CA THR A 146 19.89 -20.44 1.18
C THR A 146 19.09 -21.49 0.41
N ASP A 147 18.03 -21.08 -0.29
CA ASP A 147 17.20 -21.95 -1.11
C ASP A 147 17.99 -22.54 -2.31
N VAL A 148 18.79 -21.71 -2.99
CA VAL A 148 19.68 -22.16 -4.07
C VAL A 148 20.70 -23.19 -3.57
N LEU A 149 21.30 -22.97 -2.40
CA LEU A 149 22.27 -23.89 -1.81
C LEU A 149 21.62 -25.19 -1.33
N GLU A 150 20.39 -25.14 -0.82
CA GLU A 150 19.59 -26.32 -0.48
C GLU A 150 19.24 -27.16 -1.70
N ASN A 151 18.80 -26.52 -2.77
CA ASN A 151 18.51 -27.18 -4.03
C ASN A 151 19.78 -27.81 -4.64
N ALA A 152 20.91 -27.11 -4.57
CA ALA A 152 22.20 -27.62 -5.04
C ALA A 152 22.70 -28.84 -4.24
N GLU A 153 22.52 -28.85 -2.92
CA GLU A 153 22.84 -30.00 -2.06
C GLU A 153 21.92 -31.19 -2.39
N THR A 154 20.61 -30.94 -2.53
CA THR A 154 19.60 -31.96 -2.86
C THR A 154 19.89 -32.63 -4.20
N ASN A 155 20.28 -31.84 -5.20
CA ASN A 155 20.67 -32.32 -6.53
C ASN A 155 22.11 -32.83 -6.60
N ARG A 156 22.84 -32.88 -5.47
CA ARG A 156 24.23 -33.34 -5.37
C ARG A 156 25.22 -32.57 -6.25
N VAL A 157 24.90 -31.31 -6.56
CA VAL A 157 25.80 -30.36 -7.23
C VAL A 157 26.90 -29.92 -6.26
N ILE A 158 26.56 -29.80 -4.97
CA ILE A 158 27.49 -29.54 -3.87
C ILE A 158 27.30 -30.56 -2.74
N THR A 159 28.32 -30.75 -1.91
CA THR A 159 28.24 -31.55 -0.69
C THR A 159 27.70 -30.72 0.49
N ALA A 160 27.22 -31.42 1.53
CA ALA A 160 26.83 -30.79 2.80
C ALA A 160 27.96 -29.95 3.43
N SER A 161 29.22 -30.39 3.27
CA SER A 161 30.38 -29.63 3.76
C SER A 161 30.63 -28.36 2.95
N GLN A 162 30.46 -28.40 1.63
CA GLN A 162 30.56 -27.23 0.76
C GLN A 162 29.43 -26.23 1.05
N LYS A 163 28.19 -26.69 1.24
CA LYS A 163 27.07 -25.84 1.66
C LYS A 163 27.37 -25.08 2.95
N ARG A 164 27.83 -25.78 4.00
CA ARG A 164 28.18 -25.16 5.29
C ARG A 164 29.29 -24.12 5.15
N ALA A 165 30.32 -24.41 4.36
CA ALA A 165 31.41 -23.46 4.12
C ALA A 165 30.93 -22.19 3.39
N LEU A 166 30.07 -22.35 2.37
CA LEU A 166 29.49 -21.22 1.63
C LEU A 166 28.59 -20.35 2.51
N LEU A 167 27.70 -20.97 3.31
CA LEU A 167 26.85 -20.23 4.26
C LEU A 167 27.68 -19.47 5.31
N GLN A 168 28.78 -20.07 5.80
CA GLN A 168 29.67 -19.43 6.77
C GLN A 168 30.44 -18.25 6.16
N GLU A 169 30.99 -18.40 4.96
CA GLU A 169 31.64 -17.33 4.18
C GLU A 169 30.68 -16.16 3.92
N MET A 170 29.43 -16.47 3.58
CA MET A 170 28.41 -15.46 3.38
C MET A 170 28.06 -14.73 4.66
N ALA A 171 27.86 -15.44 5.78
CA ALA A 171 27.57 -14.82 7.07
C ALA A 171 28.68 -13.83 7.49
N LEU A 172 29.94 -14.09 7.14
CA LEU A 172 31.08 -13.21 7.39
C LEU A 172 31.14 -11.99 6.46
N LYS A 173 30.58 -12.08 5.25
CA LYS A 173 30.54 -10.97 4.26
C LYS A 173 29.30 -10.10 4.39
N LEU A 174 28.27 -10.61 5.05
CA LEU A 174 26.98 -9.94 5.29
C LEU A 174 26.90 -9.33 6.71
N SER A 175 27.94 -9.46 7.54
CA SER A 175 28.13 -8.79 8.83
C SER A 175 28.92 -7.49 8.70
#